data_AF-A0A7J4PIE7-F1
#
_entry.id   AF-A0A7J4PIE7-F1
#
_cell.length_a   1.000
_cell.length_b   1.000
_cell.length_c   1.000
_cell.angle_alpha   90.00
_cell.angle_beta   90.00
_cell.angle_gamma   90.00
#
_symmetry.space_group_name_H-M   'P 1'
#
loop_
_entity.id
_entity.type
_entity.pdbx_description
1 polymer ?
#
loop_
_entity_poly.entity_id
_entity_poly.type
_entity_poly.pdbx_seq_one_letter_code
_entity_poly.pdbx_strand_id
1 'polypeptide(L)'
;MPKMLGEKDWDLLLRRIKNGKCTPFLGSGTCSENISVSSQIANEWAEEYDYPMEDSDDLTRVAQFVAVTEEDEMFPRDEICNEITKLSEEVTPTYFETPDEIHGVLADLPLPVYITTTYDDLMVRALKSRNKEPIQEICRWNEYLVQRKPTSSDFDPTPEKPLVFHLHGYYKKPESLVLTEDDYLDFLVAISMEQNLLPPRIQEAFTGTSLLLLGYKITDWDFRVLSRILAGYLGRSIGRKHISVQLVPGNVPDTQRENVQKYLDRYFENLRIQVYWHDCHEFAAELKTRWEAFNRATIKKEADTANIDRLKKEYKRPGQAKEEADKVSILFLAADPTDASRLRLGEEFREIKEKLKLARLRDNFMLELPQLSVRPSDISQALLDARPQIVHFSGHGTPTGALCFEDLAGKTHPIEPDALAALFEQFSGQVNCVILNACYAEIQAKAIAKHIKYVIGMNQAIGDEAAIAFAIGFYQALGGGRNIEDAYRFGCVQIQLHGIPGHLTPVLIYQG
;
A
#
# COMPACT_ATOMS: atom_id res chain seq x y z
N MET A 1 -5.07 32.39 -10.00
CA MET A 1 -3.74 31.77 -9.82
C MET A 1 -3.95 30.27 -9.72
N PRO A 2 -3.21 29.46 -10.49
CA PRO A 2 -3.30 28.00 -10.41
C PRO A 2 -3.03 27.54 -8.97
N LYS A 3 -3.77 26.53 -8.53
CA LYS A 3 -3.71 26.02 -7.17
C LYS A 3 -2.37 25.28 -6.98
N MET A 4 -1.42 25.91 -6.30
CA MET A 4 -0.17 25.24 -5.92
C MET A 4 -0.44 24.22 -4.81
N LEU A 5 0.37 23.16 -4.76
CA LEU A 5 0.39 22.27 -3.59
C LEU A 5 0.80 23.11 -2.37
N GLY A 6 -0.01 23.07 -1.31
CA GLY A 6 0.33 23.77 -0.07
C GLY A 6 1.51 23.09 0.63
N GLU A 7 2.21 23.80 1.51
CA GLU A 7 3.34 23.25 2.28
C GLU A 7 2.97 21.96 3.03
N LYS A 8 1.73 21.87 3.55
CA LYS A 8 1.23 20.65 4.21
C LYS A 8 1.10 19.46 3.26
N ASP A 9 0.74 19.69 2.01
CA ASP A 9 0.57 18.63 1.01
C ASP A 9 1.95 18.13 0.53
N TRP A 10 2.91 19.04 0.35
CA TRP A 10 4.32 18.71 0.11
C TRP A 10 4.92 17.90 1.26
N ASP A 11 4.78 18.36 2.50
CA ASP A 11 5.26 17.62 3.68
C ASP A 11 4.68 16.20 3.76
N LEU A 12 3.41 16.05 3.41
CA LEU A 12 2.73 14.75 3.41
C LEU A 12 3.26 13.85 2.29
N LEU A 13 3.46 14.38 1.08
CA LEU A 13 4.04 13.65 -0.04
C LEU A 13 5.45 13.14 0.30
N LEU A 14 6.34 14.01 0.79
CA LEU A 14 7.73 13.65 1.11
C LEU A 14 7.82 12.58 2.20
N ARG A 15 6.96 12.66 3.24
CA ARG A 15 6.87 11.61 4.27
C ARG A 15 6.38 10.27 3.71
N ARG A 16 5.40 10.30 2.80
CA ARG A 16 4.90 9.09 2.14
C ARG A 16 5.95 8.47 1.24
N ILE A 17 6.72 9.29 0.53
CA ILE A 17 7.87 8.84 -0.27
C ILE A 17 8.89 8.15 0.64
N LYS A 18 9.33 8.80 1.73
CA LYS A 18 10.29 8.20 2.69
C LYS A 18 9.82 6.84 3.21
N ASN A 19 8.54 6.70 3.49
CA ASN A 19 7.97 5.49 4.08
C ASN A 19 7.56 4.43 3.04
N GLY A 20 7.88 4.60 1.76
CA GLY A 20 7.47 3.68 0.70
C GLY A 20 5.94 3.57 0.51
N LYS A 21 5.20 4.60 0.93
CA LYS A 21 3.72 4.69 0.84
C LYS A 21 3.27 5.68 -0.24
N CYS A 22 4.09 5.86 -1.27
CA CYS A 22 3.78 6.58 -2.50
C CYS A 22 4.00 5.62 -3.68
N THR A 23 3.09 5.63 -4.66
CA THR A 23 3.25 4.87 -5.90
C THR A 23 3.13 5.83 -7.08
N PRO A 24 4.23 6.08 -7.82
CA PRO A 24 4.19 6.83 -9.06
C PRO A 24 3.42 6.06 -10.12
N PHE A 25 2.62 6.81 -10.86
CA PHE A 25 1.79 6.32 -11.94
C PHE A 25 2.08 7.16 -13.17
N LEU A 26 2.69 6.57 -14.20
CA LEU A 26 3.28 7.28 -15.34
C LEU A 26 2.41 7.10 -16.58
N GLY A 27 1.97 8.21 -17.17
CA GLY A 27 1.28 8.29 -18.45
C GLY A 27 2.18 8.77 -19.58
N SER A 28 1.66 8.78 -20.81
CA SER A 28 2.41 9.11 -22.04
C SER A 28 3.03 10.51 -22.04
N GLY A 29 2.50 11.44 -21.25
CA GLY A 29 3.01 12.80 -21.09
C GLY A 29 4.11 12.99 -20.03
N THR A 30 4.68 11.91 -19.47
CA THR A 30 5.84 12.02 -18.56
C THR A 30 7.15 12.23 -19.31
N CYS A 31 7.17 11.93 -20.60
CA CYS A 31 8.33 12.15 -21.44
C CYS A 31 8.48 13.63 -21.80
N SER A 32 9.74 14.11 -21.86
CA SER A 32 10.05 15.48 -22.30
C SER A 32 9.63 15.73 -23.76
N GLU A 33 9.64 16.99 -24.21
CA GLU A 33 9.25 17.44 -25.56
C GLU A 33 9.85 16.63 -26.72
N ASN A 34 10.96 15.90 -26.50
CA ASN A 34 11.61 15.06 -27.52
C ASN A 34 11.09 13.62 -27.61
N ILE A 35 10.32 13.13 -26.62
CA ILE A 35 9.86 11.72 -26.53
C ILE A 35 8.37 11.67 -26.17
N SER A 36 7.58 12.72 -26.48
CA SER A 36 6.11 12.65 -26.39
C SER A 36 5.55 12.04 -27.67
N VAL A 37 5.68 10.71 -27.75
CA VAL A 37 5.55 9.89 -28.96
C VAL A 37 4.10 9.73 -29.45
N SER A 38 3.09 9.74 -28.57
CA SER A 38 1.75 9.27 -28.94
C SER A 38 1.02 10.16 -29.96
N SER A 39 0.94 11.47 -29.72
CA SER A 39 0.26 12.38 -30.67
C SER A 39 1.08 12.60 -31.95
N GLN A 40 2.42 12.46 -31.89
CA GLN A 40 3.26 12.54 -33.08
C GLN A 40 3.06 11.30 -33.96
N ILE A 41 3.20 10.09 -33.39
CA ILE A 41 2.91 8.85 -34.11
C ILE A 41 1.48 8.85 -34.64
N ALA A 42 0.51 9.31 -33.85
CA ALA A 42 -0.88 9.40 -34.30
C ALA A 42 -1.02 10.26 -35.56
N ASN A 43 -0.40 11.45 -35.59
CA ASN A 43 -0.47 12.32 -36.77
C ASN A 43 0.31 11.75 -37.97
N GLU A 44 1.48 11.15 -37.74
CA GLU A 44 2.26 10.50 -38.79
C GLU A 44 1.49 9.34 -39.43
N TRP A 45 0.87 8.48 -38.62
CA TRP A 45 0.00 7.41 -39.10
C TRP A 45 -1.28 7.94 -39.73
N ALA A 46 -1.86 9.01 -39.19
CA ALA A 46 -3.04 9.62 -39.79
C ALA A 46 -2.76 10.11 -41.22
N GLU A 47 -1.58 10.68 -41.46
CA GLU A 47 -1.14 11.06 -42.81
C GLU A 47 -0.80 9.84 -43.68
N GLU A 48 -0.05 8.86 -43.15
CA GLU A 48 0.41 7.68 -43.89
C GLU A 48 -0.75 6.78 -44.36
N TYR A 49 -1.73 6.56 -43.48
CA TYR A 49 -2.85 5.65 -43.74
C TYR A 49 -4.14 6.39 -44.21
N ASP A 50 -4.07 7.70 -44.45
CA ASP A 50 -5.21 8.54 -44.90
C ASP A 50 -6.42 8.51 -43.93
N TYR A 51 -6.14 8.76 -42.65
CA TYR A 51 -7.17 8.78 -41.59
C TYR A 51 -8.18 9.93 -41.82
N PRO A 52 -9.49 9.64 -41.94
CA PRO A 52 -10.45 10.61 -42.46
C PRO A 52 -11.13 11.50 -41.39
N MET A 53 -10.85 11.32 -40.10
CA MET A 53 -11.52 12.05 -39.01
C MET A 53 -10.65 13.20 -38.46
N GLU A 54 -11.28 14.12 -37.72
CA GLU A 54 -10.65 15.36 -37.22
C GLU A 54 -9.70 15.17 -36.03
N ASP A 55 -9.68 13.98 -35.43
CA ASP A 55 -8.93 13.60 -34.24
C ASP A 55 -7.67 12.79 -34.56
N SER A 56 -6.90 13.27 -35.54
CA SER A 56 -5.65 12.67 -36.01
C SER A 56 -4.56 12.59 -34.93
N ASP A 57 -4.72 13.29 -33.81
CA ASP A 57 -3.78 13.29 -32.68
C ASP A 57 -4.10 12.24 -31.59
N ASP A 58 -5.20 11.50 -31.73
CA ASP A 58 -5.57 10.38 -30.85
C ASP A 58 -5.04 9.05 -31.40
N LEU A 59 -3.89 8.63 -30.84
CA LEU A 59 -3.24 7.37 -31.20
C LEU A 59 -4.16 6.16 -31.11
N THR A 60 -5.10 6.13 -30.17
CA THR A 60 -5.98 4.96 -29.96
C THR A 60 -6.91 4.78 -31.15
N ARG A 61 -7.48 5.88 -31.62
CA ARG A 61 -8.42 5.91 -32.75
C ARG A 61 -7.73 5.70 -34.07
N VAL A 62 -6.59 6.34 -34.25
CA VAL A 62 -5.75 6.15 -35.44
C VAL A 62 -5.29 4.69 -35.51
N ALA A 63 -4.81 4.10 -34.40
CA ALA A 63 -4.42 2.69 -34.37
C ALA A 63 -5.58 1.73 -34.65
N GLN A 64 -6.79 2.02 -34.15
CA GLN A 64 -7.99 1.26 -34.49
C GLN A 64 -8.29 1.33 -35.99
N PHE A 65 -8.20 2.51 -36.59
CA PHE A 65 -8.38 2.68 -38.03
C PHE A 65 -7.33 1.90 -38.82
N VAL A 66 -6.05 1.98 -38.43
CA VAL A 66 -4.96 1.23 -39.07
C VAL A 66 -5.20 -0.29 -38.98
N ALA A 67 -5.60 -0.81 -37.81
CA ALA A 67 -5.95 -2.23 -37.65
C ALA A 67 -7.02 -2.69 -38.64
N VAL A 68 -8.05 -1.86 -38.85
CA VAL A 68 -9.16 -2.16 -39.76
C VAL A 68 -8.74 -2.03 -41.22
N THR A 69 -7.97 -1.00 -41.57
CA THR A 69 -7.52 -0.74 -42.94
C THR A 69 -6.55 -1.79 -43.44
N GLU A 70 -5.65 -2.27 -42.59
CA GLU A 70 -4.67 -3.31 -42.91
C GLU A 70 -5.23 -4.74 -42.75
N GLU A 71 -6.48 -4.88 -42.27
CA GLU A 71 -7.12 -6.16 -41.97
C GLU A 71 -6.31 -7.07 -41.02
N ASP A 72 -5.50 -6.47 -40.13
CA ASP A 72 -4.64 -7.16 -39.17
C ASP A 72 -4.56 -6.37 -37.85
N GLU A 73 -5.10 -6.95 -36.77
CA GLU A 73 -5.07 -6.35 -35.43
C GLU A 73 -3.64 -6.21 -34.88
N MET A 74 -2.72 -7.11 -35.25
CA MET A 74 -1.33 -7.08 -34.76
C MET A 74 -0.51 -6.00 -35.45
N PHE A 75 -0.88 -5.61 -36.67
CA PHE A 75 -0.12 -4.64 -37.47
C PHE A 75 0.20 -3.33 -36.73
N PRO A 76 -0.78 -2.57 -36.18
CA PRO A 76 -0.45 -1.35 -35.45
C PRO A 76 0.35 -1.62 -34.16
N ARG A 77 0.21 -2.80 -33.54
CA ARG A 77 1.03 -3.17 -32.37
C ARG A 77 2.48 -3.38 -32.76
N ASP A 78 2.74 -4.04 -33.88
CA ASP A 78 4.09 -4.24 -34.38
C ASP A 78 4.73 -2.92 -34.82
N GLU A 79 3.98 -2.04 -35.50
CA GLU A 79 4.47 -0.73 -35.92
C GLU A 79 4.82 0.17 -34.74
N ILE A 80 3.97 0.26 -33.71
CA ILE A 80 4.32 1.07 -32.52
C ILE A 80 5.53 0.49 -31.78
N CYS A 81 5.69 -0.84 -31.77
CA CYS A 81 6.87 -1.47 -31.17
C CYS A 81 8.14 -1.13 -31.93
N ASN A 82 8.07 -1.08 -33.27
CA ASN A 82 9.18 -0.66 -34.12
C ASN A 82 9.57 0.80 -33.84
N GLU A 83 8.59 1.71 -33.76
CA GLU A 83 8.84 3.12 -33.47
C GLU A 83 9.45 3.34 -32.09
N ILE A 84 8.90 2.69 -31.05
CA ILE A 84 9.47 2.77 -29.69
C ILE A 84 10.89 2.20 -29.66
N THR A 85 11.16 1.14 -30.43
CA THR A 85 12.50 0.56 -30.53
C THR A 85 13.49 1.57 -31.12
N LYS A 86 13.13 2.25 -32.21
CA LYS A 86 13.96 3.29 -32.83
C LYS A 86 14.22 4.45 -31.86
N LEU A 87 13.16 5.01 -31.27
CA LEU A 87 13.27 6.12 -30.31
C LEU A 87 14.07 5.74 -29.07
N SER A 88 13.96 4.49 -28.64
CA SER A 88 14.73 3.93 -27.53
C SER A 88 16.24 3.86 -27.78
N GLU A 89 16.71 3.85 -29.02
CA GLU A 89 18.14 3.85 -29.36
C GLU A 89 18.77 5.23 -29.10
N GLU A 90 17.98 6.30 -29.16
CA GLU A 90 18.44 7.67 -28.92
C GLU A 90 18.62 7.99 -27.43
N VAL A 91 18.02 7.17 -26.56
CA VAL A 91 18.03 7.37 -25.10
C VAL A 91 19.32 6.82 -24.48
N THR A 92 20.27 7.72 -24.27
CA THR A 92 21.54 7.44 -23.58
C THR A 92 21.37 7.42 -22.05
N PRO A 93 22.25 6.74 -21.28
CA PRO A 93 22.17 6.75 -19.82
C PRO A 93 22.21 8.16 -19.19
N THR A 94 22.90 9.10 -19.84
CA THR A 94 22.99 10.51 -19.43
C THR A 94 21.66 11.26 -19.55
N TYR A 95 20.69 10.75 -20.31
CA TYR A 95 19.33 11.31 -20.38
C TYR A 95 18.72 11.46 -18.97
N PHE A 96 18.83 10.41 -18.15
CA PHE A 96 18.30 10.36 -16.77
C PHE A 96 19.14 11.15 -15.76
N GLU A 97 20.26 11.75 -16.17
CA GLU A 97 21.07 12.65 -15.31
C GLU A 97 20.60 14.10 -15.41
N THR A 98 19.76 14.42 -16.41
CA THR A 98 19.16 15.73 -16.58
C THR A 98 18.43 16.14 -15.29
N PRO A 99 18.72 17.31 -14.68
CA PRO A 99 18.33 17.59 -13.29
C PRO A 99 16.83 17.51 -12.96
N ASP A 100 15.97 17.71 -13.94
CA ASP A 100 14.52 17.83 -13.88
C ASP A 100 13.79 16.78 -14.73
N GLU A 101 14.52 15.82 -15.31
CA GLU A 101 13.91 14.70 -16.03
C GLU A 101 13.22 13.77 -15.02
N ILE A 102 11.92 13.56 -15.22
CA ILE A 102 11.04 12.98 -14.21
C ILE A 102 11.42 11.53 -13.88
N HIS A 103 11.83 10.71 -14.85
CA HIS A 103 12.20 9.32 -14.58
C HIS A 103 13.46 9.24 -13.73
N GLY A 104 14.46 10.08 -14.00
CA GLY A 104 15.65 10.25 -13.19
C GLY A 104 15.34 10.70 -11.76
N VAL A 105 14.48 11.72 -11.60
CA VAL A 105 14.04 12.19 -10.27
C VAL A 105 13.30 11.10 -9.50
N LEU A 106 12.40 10.37 -10.16
CA LEU A 106 11.66 9.26 -9.55
C LEU A 106 12.55 8.07 -9.20
N ALA A 107 13.61 7.83 -9.99
CA ALA A 107 14.58 6.78 -9.74
C ALA A 107 15.44 7.06 -8.50
N ASP A 108 15.65 8.33 -8.14
CA ASP A 108 16.36 8.73 -6.91
C ASP A 108 15.53 8.49 -5.63
N LEU A 109 14.22 8.26 -5.75
CA LEU A 109 13.32 8.07 -4.60
C LEU A 109 13.37 6.63 -4.05
N PRO A 110 13.17 6.43 -2.74
CA PRO A 110 13.18 5.09 -2.12
C PRO A 110 11.80 4.41 -2.26
N LEU A 111 11.30 4.26 -3.49
CA LEU A 111 9.98 3.72 -3.76
C LEU A 111 10.07 2.27 -4.27
N PRO A 112 9.26 1.35 -3.73
CA PRO A 112 9.29 -0.06 -4.14
C PRO A 112 8.45 -0.35 -5.38
N VAL A 113 7.44 0.46 -5.70
CA VAL A 113 6.48 0.16 -6.78
C VAL A 113 6.27 1.37 -7.66
N TYR A 114 6.38 1.16 -8.96
CA TYR A 114 6.09 2.10 -10.04
C TYR A 114 5.08 1.44 -10.98
N ILE A 115 4.05 2.18 -11.40
CA ILE A 115 3.06 1.71 -12.37
C ILE A 115 3.15 2.64 -13.59
N THR A 116 3.09 2.08 -14.79
CA THR A 116 3.08 2.86 -16.03
C THR A 116 2.00 2.36 -16.98
N THR A 117 1.38 3.29 -17.72
CA THR A 117 0.55 3.01 -18.90
C THR A 117 1.29 3.27 -20.20
N THR A 118 2.58 3.64 -20.12
CA THR A 118 3.45 3.75 -21.28
C THR A 118 4.04 2.40 -21.68
N TYR A 119 4.32 2.26 -22.97
CA TYR A 119 4.80 1.01 -23.56
C TYR A 119 6.33 0.85 -23.51
N ASP A 120 7.08 1.95 -23.32
CA ASP A 120 8.55 2.01 -23.28
C ASP A 120 9.15 1.37 -22.00
N ASP A 121 10.48 1.35 -21.87
CA ASP A 121 11.18 0.93 -20.64
C ASP A 121 12.00 2.05 -19.96
N LEU A 122 11.63 3.31 -20.14
CA LEU A 122 12.35 4.47 -19.61
C LEU A 122 12.47 4.43 -18.09
N MET A 123 11.38 4.15 -17.36
CA MET A 123 11.43 4.03 -15.90
C MET A 123 12.36 2.89 -15.45
N VAL A 124 12.35 1.76 -16.16
CA VAL A 124 13.25 0.62 -15.88
C VAL A 124 14.72 1.03 -16.10
N ARG A 125 15.01 1.74 -17.19
CA ARG A 125 16.37 2.24 -17.49
C ARG A 125 16.82 3.29 -16.47
N ALA A 126 15.93 4.20 -16.06
CA ALA A 126 16.21 5.20 -15.03
C ALA A 126 16.54 4.55 -13.68
N LEU A 127 15.80 3.51 -13.27
CA LEU A 127 16.12 2.77 -12.05
C LEU A 127 17.48 2.07 -12.13
N LYS A 128 17.79 1.45 -13.28
CA LYS A 128 19.10 0.83 -13.52
C LYS A 128 20.25 1.84 -13.50
N SER A 129 20.05 3.06 -14.02
CA SER A 129 21.07 4.13 -13.98
C SER A 129 21.38 4.59 -12.54
N ARG A 130 20.53 4.24 -11.56
CA ARG A 130 20.73 4.45 -10.12
C ARG A 130 21.15 3.18 -9.37
N ASN A 131 21.68 2.19 -10.08
CA ASN A 131 22.15 0.91 -9.53
C ASN A 131 21.06 0.12 -8.78
N LYS A 132 19.80 0.26 -9.20
CA LYS A 132 18.70 -0.60 -8.73
C LYS A 132 18.52 -1.79 -9.65
N GLU A 133 17.90 -2.84 -9.14
CA GLU A 133 17.59 -4.08 -9.87
C GLU A 133 16.07 -4.18 -10.11
N PRO A 134 15.48 -3.40 -11.03
CA PRO A 134 14.04 -3.38 -11.22
C PRO A 134 13.52 -4.71 -11.77
N ILE A 135 12.42 -5.17 -11.20
CA ILE A 135 11.58 -6.25 -11.73
C ILE A 135 10.57 -5.60 -12.66
N GLN A 136 10.54 -6.02 -13.92
CA GLN A 136 9.58 -5.54 -14.90
C GLN A 136 8.48 -6.58 -15.09
N GLU A 137 7.21 -6.17 -14.97
CA GLU A 137 6.07 -7.06 -15.10
C GLU A 137 4.92 -6.40 -15.88
N ILE A 138 4.07 -7.20 -16.53
CA ILE A 138 2.96 -6.74 -17.37
C ILE A 138 1.61 -7.21 -16.81
N CYS A 139 0.54 -6.45 -17.10
CA CYS A 139 -0.83 -6.92 -16.92
C CYS A 139 -1.17 -7.99 -17.96
N ARG A 140 -1.74 -9.12 -17.52
CA ARG A 140 -2.08 -10.28 -18.38
C ARG A 140 -3.55 -10.29 -18.74
N TRP A 141 -4.01 -9.23 -19.39
CA TRP A 141 -5.43 -8.92 -19.58
C TRP A 141 -6.14 -9.75 -20.66
N ASN A 142 -5.40 -10.49 -21.50
CA ASN A 142 -5.95 -11.34 -22.55
C ASN A 142 -5.50 -12.80 -22.43
N GLU A 143 -6.23 -13.70 -23.09
CA GLU A 143 -6.02 -15.16 -23.00
C GLU A 143 -4.61 -15.60 -23.45
N TYR A 144 -4.01 -14.90 -24.42
CA TYR A 144 -2.65 -15.17 -24.91
C TYR A 144 -1.59 -14.99 -23.81
N LEU A 145 -1.82 -14.05 -22.90
CA LEU A 145 -0.92 -13.73 -21.81
C LEU A 145 -1.17 -14.56 -20.55
N VAL A 146 -2.41 -14.97 -20.28
CA VAL A 146 -2.78 -15.77 -19.10
C VAL A 146 -2.00 -17.10 -19.07
N GLN A 147 -1.66 -17.66 -20.22
CA GLN A 147 -0.89 -18.90 -20.33
C GLN A 147 0.60 -18.74 -19.96
N ARG A 148 1.10 -17.49 -19.84
CA ARG A 148 2.50 -17.20 -19.54
C ARG A 148 2.73 -17.01 -18.04
N LYS A 149 3.72 -17.72 -17.49
CA LYS A 149 4.10 -17.59 -16.08
C LYS A 149 4.56 -16.15 -15.74
N PRO A 150 4.30 -15.69 -14.51
CA PRO A 150 4.95 -14.51 -13.93
C PRO A 150 6.47 -14.53 -14.10
N THR A 151 7.08 -13.36 -14.29
CA THR A 151 8.54 -13.23 -14.38
C THR A 151 9.19 -13.47 -13.01
N SER A 152 8.46 -13.21 -11.92
CA SER A 152 8.83 -13.54 -10.54
C SER A 152 7.68 -14.25 -9.81
N SER A 153 8.00 -15.24 -8.98
CA SER A 153 7.01 -15.93 -8.12
C SER A 153 6.75 -15.20 -6.80
N ASP A 154 7.72 -14.41 -6.32
CA ASP A 154 7.63 -13.64 -5.08
C ASP A 154 7.61 -12.14 -5.42
N PHE A 155 6.45 -11.50 -5.27
CA PHE A 155 6.26 -10.07 -5.53
C PHE A 155 6.42 -9.25 -4.24
N ASP A 156 7.61 -9.30 -3.61
CA ASP A 156 7.96 -8.41 -2.48
C ASP A 156 8.99 -7.35 -2.90
N PRO A 157 8.54 -6.26 -3.55
CA PRO A 157 9.46 -5.26 -4.09
C PRO A 157 10.00 -4.35 -3.00
N THR A 158 11.29 -4.03 -3.12
CA THR A 158 12.03 -3.10 -2.23
C THR A 158 12.53 -1.89 -3.01
N PRO A 159 13.00 -0.81 -2.37
CA PRO A 159 13.62 0.32 -3.07
C PRO A 159 14.84 -0.07 -3.93
N GLU A 160 15.57 -1.11 -3.55
CA GLU A 160 16.73 -1.65 -4.27
C GLU A 160 16.30 -2.60 -5.40
N LYS A 161 15.20 -3.33 -5.20
CA LYS A 161 14.57 -4.25 -6.18
C LYS A 161 13.14 -3.79 -6.49
N PRO A 162 12.96 -2.62 -7.11
CA PRO A 162 11.63 -2.04 -7.32
C PRO A 162 10.86 -2.79 -8.41
N LEU A 163 9.54 -2.84 -8.28
CA LEU A 163 8.65 -3.34 -9.31
C LEU A 163 8.22 -2.20 -10.25
N VAL A 164 8.40 -2.39 -11.55
CA VAL A 164 7.80 -1.57 -12.61
C VAL A 164 6.71 -2.39 -13.28
N PHE A 165 5.45 -2.01 -13.06
CA PHE A 165 4.28 -2.71 -13.59
C PHE A 165 3.69 -1.95 -14.78
N HIS A 166 3.76 -2.58 -15.95
CA HIS A 166 3.22 -2.06 -17.20
C HIS A 166 1.75 -2.47 -17.33
N LEU A 167 0.86 -1.52 -17.05
CA LEU A 167 -0.57 -1.77 -17.03
C LEU A 167 -1.15 -1.97 -18.44
N HIS A 168 -0.66 -1.22 -19.42
CA HIS A 168 -1.12 -1.28 -20.82
C HIS A 168 -0.13 -2.01 -21.75
N GLY A 169 0.73 -2.86 -21.18
CA GLY A 169 1.67 -3.68 -21.95
C GLY A 169 3.04 -3.05 -22.16
N TYR A 170 3.90 -3.81 -22.84
CA TYR A 170 5.32 -3.50 -23.03
C TYR A 170 5.74 -3.75 -24.48
N TYR A 171 6.47 -2.82 -25.10
CA TYR A 171 6.81 -2.85 -26.53
C TYR A 171 7.62 -4.07 -27.00
N LYS A 172 8.28 -4.83 -26.11
CA LYS A 172 8.93 -6.11 -26.51
C LYS A 172 7.97 -7.31 -26.49
N LYS A 173 6.71 -7.08 -26.16
CA LYS A 173 5.63 -8.07 -26.12
C LYS A 173 4.40 -7.43 -26.77
N PRO A 174 4.36 -7.33 -28.12
CA PRO A 174 3.29 -6.64 -28.85
C PRO A 174 1.89 -7.13 -28.45
N GLU A 175 1.71 -8.43 -28.19
CA GLU A 175 0.45 -9.03 -27.75
C GLU A 175 -0.05 -8.56 -26.37
N SER A 176 0.75 -7.78 -25.65
CA SER A 176 0.37 -7.19 -24.36
C SER A 176 -0.15 -5.77 -24.43
N LEU A 177 0.02 -5.11 -25.57
CA LEU A 177 -0.33 -3.71 -25.74
C LEU A 177 -1.85 -3.50 -25.70
N VAL A 178 -2.28 -2.53 -24.91
CA VAL A 178 -3.65 -1.99 -24.94
C VAL A 178 -3.62 -0.73 -25.80
N LEU A 179 -3.78 -0.87 -27.12
CA LEU A 179 -3.49 0.19 -28.08
C LEU A 179 -4.74 0.75 -28.78
N THR A 180 -5.66 -0.11 -29.18
CA THR A 180 -6.85 0.24 -29.98
C THR A 180 -8.09 0.50 -29.11
N GLU A 181 -9.18 1.03 -29.68
CA GLU A 181 -10.43 1.23 -28.91
C GLU A 181 -10.97 -0.11 -28.41
N ASP A 182 -10.92 -1.15 -29.24
CA ASP A 182 -11.32 -2.52 -28.87
C ASP A 182 -10.45 -3.07 -27.73
N ASP A 183 -9.13 -2.85 -27.77
CA ASP A 183 -8.23 -3.25 -26.67
C ASP A 183 -8.63 -2.63 -25.34
N TYR A 184 -8.91 -1.33 -25.33
CA TYR A 184 -9.30 -0.62 -24.10
C TYR A 184 -10.63 -1.14 -23.53
N LEU A 185 -11.57 -1.49 -24.40
CA LEU A 185 -12.83 -2.09 -23.99
C LEU A 185 -12.63 -3.48 -23.40
N ASP A 186 -11.88 -4.35 -24.08
CA ASP A 186 -11.59 -5.70 -23.62
C ASP A 186 -10.78 -5.69 -22.31
N PHE A 187 -9.81 -4.78 -22.20
CA PHE A 187 -9.05 -4.55 -20.98
C PHE A 187 -9.95 -4.15 -19.80
N LEU A 188 -10.88 -3.23 -20.02
CA LEU A 188 -11.87 -2.82 -19.00
C LEU A 188 -12.77 -3.97 -18.58
N VAL A 189 -13.19 -4.81 -19.53
CA VAL A 189 -13.99 -6.02 -19.26
C VAL A 189 -13.19 -7.00 -18.41
N ALA A 190 -11.95 -7.30 -18.80
CA ALA A 190 -11.06 -8.21 -18.07
C ALA A 190 -10.85 -7.76 -16.62
N ILE A 191 -10.51 -6.48 -16.40
CA ILE A 191 -10.35 -5.93 -15.03
C ILE A 191 -11.65 -6.03 -14.22
N SER A 192 -12.80 -5.84 -14.85
CA SER A 192 -14.08 -5.82 -14.15
C SER A 192 -14.58 -7.22 -13.78
N MET A 193 -14.26 -8.23 -14.59
CA MET A 193 -14.74 -9.60 -14.40
C MET A 193 -13.77 -10.47 -13.57
N GLU A 194 -12.46 -10.23 -13.68
CA GLU A 194 -11.44 -11.07 -13.05
C GLU A 194 -10.90 -10.49 -11.74
N GLN A 195 -11.26 -11.10 -10.61
CA GLN A 195 -10.86 -10.61 -9.27
C GLN A 195 -9.34 -10.60 -9.04
N ASN A 196 -8.58 -11.39 -9.81
CA ASN A 196 -7.15 -11.62 -9.62
C ASN A 196 -6.28 -11.13 -10.80
N LEU A 197 -6.84 -10.34 -11.72
CA LEU A 197 -6.07 -9.87 -12.89
C LEU A 197 -4.86 -9.03 -12.47
N LEU A 198 -5.05 -8.14 -11.50
CA LEU A 198 -3.99 -7.37 -10.89
C LEU A 198 -3.37 -8.16 -9.72
N PRO A 199 -2.03 -8.35 -9.68
CA PRO A 199 -1.38 -9.01 -8.55
C PRO A 199 -1.68 -8.33 -7.20
N PRO A 200 -1.73 -9.06 -6.07
CA PRO A 200 -2.08 -8.48 -4.76
C PRO A 200 -1.24 -7.25 -4.38
N ARG A 201 0.05 -7.24 -4.74
CA ARG A 201 0.94 -6.10 -4.49
C ARG A 201 0.54 -4.84 -5.27
N ILE A 202 0.03 -5.00 -6.48
CA ILE A 202 -0.49 -3.90 -7.29
C ILE A 202 -1.83 -3.41 -6.71
N GLN A 203 -2.70 -4.32 -6.26
CA GLN A 203 -3.93 -3.95 -5.56
C GLN A 203 -3.65 -3.19 -4.25
N GLU A 204 -2.62 -3.59 -3.50
CA GLU A 204 -2.13 -2.86 -2.31
C GLU A 204 -1.59 -1.48 -2.71
N ALA A 205 -0.89 -1.35 -3.84
CA ALA A 205 -0.45 -0.05 -4.33
C ALA A 205 -1.64 0.89 -4.58
N PHE A 206 -2.71 0.40 -5.23
CA PHE A 206 -3.94 1.16 -5.50
C PHE A 206 -4.71 1.59 -4.23
N THR A 207 -4.75 0.75 -3.18
CA THR A 207 -5.59 0.96 -1.98
C THR A 207 -4.82 1.43 -0.74
N GLY A 208 -3.53 1.11 -0.67
CA GLY A 208 -2.65 1.23 0.49
C GLY A 208 -1.64 2.37 0.41
N THR A 209 -1.47 3.00 -0.76
CA THR A 209 -0.49 4.08 -0.98
C THR A 209 -1.16 5.38 -1.44
N SER A 210 -0.39 6.46 -1.49
CA SER A 210 -0.77 7.64 -2.24
C SER A 210 -0.26 7.54 -3.66
N LEU A 211 -1.19 7.67 -4.60
CA LEU A 211 -0.89 7.67 -6.02
C LEU A 211 -0.39 9.05 -6.41
N LEU A 212 0.70 9.06 -7.17
CA LEU A 212 1.25 10.24 -7.83
C LEU A 212 1.09 10.05 -9.34
N LEU A 213 0.01 10.60 -9.90
CA LEU A 213 -0.33 10.50 -11.32
C LEU A 213 0.43 11.60 -12.09
N LEU A 214 1.22 11.19 -13.09
CA LEU A 214 2.11 12.06 -13.86
C LEU A 214 1.88 11.82 -15.34
N GLY A 215 1.87 12.88 -16.16
CA GLY A 215 1.84 12.75 -17.62
C GLY A 215 0.53 12.26 -18.21
N TYR A 216 -0.61 12.49 -17.55
CA TYR A 216 -1.92 12.11 -18.09
C TYR A 216 -2.63 13.32 -18.68
N LYS A 217 -3.15 13.22 -19.91
CA LYS A 217 -4.17 14.16 -20.39
C LYS A 217 -5.55 13.58 -20.11
N ILE A 218 -6.48 14.41 -19.67
CA ILE A 218 -7.82 13.97 -19.25
C ILE A 218 -8.68 13.51 -20.43
N THR A 219 -8.34 13.99 -21.63
CA THR A 219 -8.98 13.60 -22.88
C THR A 219 -8.65 12.17 -23.28
N ASP A 220 -7.49 11.66 -22.87
CA ASP A 220 -6.91 10.44 -23.42
C ASP A 220 -7.60 9.18 -22.86
N TRP A 221 -7.64 8.13 -23.68
CA TRP A 221 -8.26 6.85 -23.32
C TRP A 221 -7.58 6.20 -22.11
N ASP A 222 -6.24 6.28 -22.03
CA ASP A 222 -5.46 5.70 -20.95
C ASP A 222 -5.86 6.27 -19.57
N PHE A 223 -6.05 7.59 -19.47
CA PHE A 223 -6.51 8.24 -18.26
C PHE A 223 -7.96 7.90 -17.94
N ARG A 224 -8.85 7.86 -18.92
CA ARG A 224 -10.28 7.53 -18.70
C ARG A 224 -10.45 6.12 -18.16
N VAL A 225 -9.77 5.15 -18.78
CA VAL A 225 -9.75 3.76 -18.32
C VAL A 225 -9.13 3.66 -16.93
N LEU A 226 -7.96 4.28 -16.73
CA LEU A 226 -7.31 4.36 -15.42
C LEU A 226 -8.26 4.93 -14.35
N SER A 227 -8.95 6.03 -14.63
CA SER A 227 -9.88 6.66 -13.70
C SER A 227 -11.03 5.72 -13.30
N ARG A 228 -11.48 4.85 -14.22
CA ARG A 228 -12.53 3.86 -13.97
C ARG A 228 -12.04 2.73 -13.06
N ILE A 229 -10.84 2.24 -13.33
CA ILE A 229 -10.14 1.25 -12.49
C ILE A 229 -9.95 1.83 -11.08
N LEU A 230 -9.40 3.04 -11.02
CA LEU A 230 -9.21 3.78 -9.78
C LEU A 230 -10.52 3.99 -9.04
N ALA A 231 -11.63 4.34 -9.69
CA ALA A 231 -12.91 4.47 -9.00
C ALA A 231 -13.35 3.15 -8.30
N GLY A 232 -13.11 2.00 -8.95
CA GLY A 232 -13.40 0.68 -8.38
C GLY A 232 -12.54 0.34 -7.14
N TYR A 233 -11.25 0.67 -7.17
CA TYR A 233 -10.32 0.40 -6.06
C TYR A 233 -10.31 1.50 -4.99
N LEU A 234 -10.40 2.77 -5.37
CA LEU A 234 -10.40 3.94 -4.48
C LEU A 234 -11.71 4.10 -3.72
N GLY A 235 -12.84 3.63 -4.27
CA GLY A 235 -14.08 3.46 -3.50
C GLY A 235 -13.91 2.53 -2.28
N ARG A 236 -12.90 1.64 -2.31
CA ARG A 236 -12.49 0.74 -1.22
C ARG A 236 -11.26 1.24 -0.44
N SER A 237 -10.64 2.34 -0.86
CA SER A 237 -9.38 2.86 -0.28
C SER A 237 -9.61 3.64 1.02
N ILE A 238 -8.66 3.48 1.96
CA ILE A 238 -8.64 4.15 3.27
C ILE A 238 -8.32 5.63 3.07
N GLY A 239 -9.28 6.48 2.70
CA GLY A 239 -9.23 7.95 2.94
C GLY A 239 -8.01 8.73 2.44
N ARG A 240 -7.11 8.15 1.63
CA ARG A 240 -5.82 8.76 1.28
C ARG A 240 -6.05 9.85 0.22
N LYS A 241 -5.33 10.96 0.38
CA LYS A 241 -5.18 11.97 -0.67
C LYS A 241 -4.17 11.47 -1.70
N HIS A 242 -4.57 11.52 -2.96
CA HIS A 242 -3.74 11.25 -4.14
C HIS A 242 -3.32 12.58 -4.77
N ILE A 243 -2.25 12.61 -5.56
CA ILE A 243 -1.77 13.81 -6.25
C ILE A 243 -1.73 13.50 -7.75
N SER A 244 -2.24 14.42 -8.56
CA SER A 244 -2.08 14.39 -10.02
C SER A 244 -1.39 15.66 -10.47
N VAL A 245 -0.37 15.53 -11.30
CA VAL A 245 0.28 16.64 -11.99
C VAL A 245 -0.36 16.77 -13.36
N GLN A 246 -0.91 17.94 -13.64
CA GLN A 246 -1.73 18.20 -14.83
C GLN A 246 -1.39 19.56 -15.41
N LEU A 247 -1.24 19.62 -16.73
CA LEU A 247 -1.21 20.88 -17.46
C LEU A 247 -2.63 21.40 -17.71
N VAL A 248 -2.76 22.71 -17.80
CA VAL A 248 -3.99 23.31 -18.34
C VAL A 248 -4.07 22.92 -19.82
N PRO A 249 -5.20 22.38 -20.31
CA PRO A 249 -5.34 22.05 -21.72
C PRO A 249 -5.04 23.26 -22.62
N GLY A 250 -4.13 23.09 -23.59
CA GLY A 250 -3.63 24.17 -24.45
C GLY A 250 -4.70 24.79 -25.36
N ASN A 251 -5.69 23.99 -25.77
CA ASN A 251 -6.77 24.37 -26.69
C ASN A 251 -7.88 25.22 -26.04
N VAL A 252 -7.64 25.74 -24.83
CA VAL A 252 -8.63 26.50 -24.06
C VAL A 252 -8.28 27.99 -24.12
N PRO A 253 -9.20 28.86 -24.59
CA PRO A 253 -9.02 30.30 -24.55
C PRO A 253 -8.69 30.77 -23.12
N ASP A 254 -7.82 31.77 -22.98
CA ASP A 254 -7.41 32.30 -21.67
C ASP A 254 -8.58 32.65 -20.75
N THR A 255 -9.67 33.15 -21.33
CA THR A 255 -10.91 33.53 -20.63
C THR A 255 -11.65 32.34 -20.01
N GLN A 256 -11.42 31.11 -20.49
CA GLN A 256 -12.07 29.90 -20.02
C GLN A 256 -11.16 29.00 -19.17
N ARG A 257 -9.84 29.28 -19.11
CA ARG A 257 -8.87 28.46 -18.36
C ARG A 257 -9.27 28.26 -16.89
N GLU A 258 -9.75 29.30 -16.21
CA GLU A 258 -10.18 29.20 -14.82
C GLU A 258 -11.42 28.30 -14.65
N ASN A 259 -12.34 28.32 -15.61
CA ASN A 259 -13.53 27.47 -15.59
C ASN A 259 -13.19 26.00 -15.81
N VAL A 260 -12.26 25.72 -16.74
CA VAL A 260 -11.74 24.37 -16.98
C VAL A 260 -11.01 23.84 -15.74
N GLN A 261 -10.13 24.64 -15.13
CA GLN A 261 -9.48 24.27 -13.86
C GLN A 261 -10.49 23.95 -12.76
N LYS A 262 -11.52 24.79 -12.56
CA LYS A 262 -12.58 24.54 -11.56
C LYS A 262 -13.37 23.27 -11.83
N TYR A 263 -13.68 22.98 -13.09
CA TYR A 263 -14.36 21.74 -13.47
C TYR A 263 -13.50 20.52 -13.14
N LEU A 264 -12.22 20.56 -13.51
CA LEU A 264 -11.30 19.46 -13.31
C LEU A 264 -10.97 19.26 -11.82
N ASP A 265 -10.76 20.32 -11.05
CA ASP A 265 -10.61 20.24 -9.59
C ASP A 265 -11.79 19.49 -8.95
N ARG A 266 -13.04 19.77 -9.36
CA ARG A 266 -14.23 19.07 -8.85
C ARG A 266 -14.31 17.62 -9.32
N TYR A 267 -13.95 17.36 -10.57
CA TYR A 267 -13.92 16.01 -11.13
C TYR A 267 -12.98 15.11 -10.32
N PHE A 268 -11.77 15.60 -10.03
CA PHE A 268 -10.75 14.90 -9.26
C PHE A 268 -11.02 14.85 -7.75
N GLU A 269 -11.72 15.84 -7.20
CA GLU A 269 -12.11 15.86 -5.78
C GLU A 269 -12.98 14.64 -5.41
N ASN A 270 -13.88 14.21 -6.30
CA ASN A 270 -14.67 12.98 -6.12
C ASN A 270 -13.80 11.72 -6.00
N LEU A 271 -12.62 11.73 -6.62
CA LEU A 271 -11.63 10.66 -6.56
C LEU A 271 -10.57 10.89 -5.46
N ARG A 272 -10.72 11.94 -4.63
CA ARG A 272 -9.75 12.39 -3.62
C ARG A 272 -8.35 12.65 -4.20
N ILE A 273 -8.29 13.08 -5.46
CA ILE A 273 -7.08 13.46 -6.17
C ILE A 273 -6.93 14.98 -6.08
N GLN A 274 -5.78 15.43 -5.59
CA GLN A 274 -5.39 16.83 -5.58
C GLN A 274 -4.60 17.14 -6.86
N VAL A 275 -5.03 18.15 -7.59
CA VAL A 275 -4.40 18.54 -8.86
C VAL A 275 -3.32 19.59 -8.61
N TYR A 276 -2.13 19.37 -9.18
CA TYR A 276 -1.04 20.32 -9.29
C TYR A 276 -0.97 20.82 -10.75
N TRP A 277 -1.28 22.10 -10.95
CA TRP A 277 -1.54 22.70 -12.27
C TRP A 277 -0.28 23.24 -12.97
N HIS A 278 0.72 22.38 -13.18
CA HIS A 278 1.99 22.70 -13.84
C HIS A 278 2.49 21.48 -14.63
N ASP A 279 3.50 21.64 -15.47
CA ASP A 279 4.10 20.52 -16.19
C ASP A 279 4.90 19.58 -15.26
N CYS A 280 5.26 18.41 -15.81
CA CYS A 280 6.04 17.42 -15.09
C CYS A 280 7.47 17.89 -14.81
N HIS A 281 8.05 18.80 -15.61
CA HIS A 281 9.40 19.32 -15.41
C HIS A 281 9.48 20.22 -14.18
N GLU A 282 8.57 21.20 -14.06
CA GLU A 282 8.44 22.07 -12.90
C GLU A 282 8.18 21.25 -11.62
N PHE A 283 7.27 20.27 -11.71
CA PHE A 283 7.01 19.36 -10.60
C PHE A 283 8.25 18.54 -10.21
N ALA A 284 8.97 17.98 -11.19
CA ALA A 284 10.17 17.17 -10.94
C ALA A 284 11.27 18.01 -10.28
N ALA A 285 11.52 19.23 -10.77
CA ALA A 285 12.49 20.15 -10.21
C ALA A 285 12.14 20.54 -8.76
N GLU A 286 10.87 20.84 -8.48
CA GLU A 286 10.40 21.16 -7.12
C GLU A 286 10.49 19.93 -6.21
N LEU A 287 10.03 18.77 -6.68
CA LEU A 287 10.09 17.51 -5.93
C LEU A 287 11.52 17.15 -5.56
N LYS A 288 12.46 17.23 -6.51
CA LYS A 288 13.88 16.97 -6.26
C LYS A 288 14.45 17.90 -5.20
N THR A 289 14.26 19.21 -5.39
CA THR A 289 14.77 20.23 -4.48
C THR A 289 14.25 20.02 -3.05
N ARG A 290 12.94 19.78 -2.92
CA ARG A 290 12.29 19.55 -1.64
C ARG A 290 12.68 18.20 -1.03
N TRP A 291 12.79 17.14 -1.83
CA TRP A 291 13.21 15.81 -1.39
C TRP A 291 14.63 15.82 -0.86
N GLU A 292 15.57 16.44 -1.57
CA GLU A 292 16.94 16.57 -1.10
C GLU A 292 17.03 17.36 0.20
N ALA A 293 16.29 18.47 0.33
CA ALA A 293 16.25 19.26 1.56
C ALA A 293 15.66 18.44 2.72
N PHE A 294 14.55 17.74 2.47
CA PHE A 294 13.89 16.87 3.44
C PHE A 294 14.80 15.70 3.87
N ASN A 295 15.46 15.05 2.91
CA ASN A 295 16.33 13.92 3.16
C ASN A 295 17.61 14.36 3.88
N ARG A 296 18.23 15.48 3.48
CA ARG A 296 19.37 16.06 4.23
C ARG A 296 18.98 16.43 5.66
N ALA A 297 17.83 17.07 5.86
CA ALA A 297 17.35 17.41 7.20
C ALA A 297 17.05 16.17 8.05
N THR A 298 16.56 15.11 7.40
CA THR A 298 16.25 13.82 8.02
C THR A 298 17.51 13.06 8.39
N ILE A 299 18.47 12.92 7.46
CA ILE A 299 19.79 12.32 7.70
C ILE A 299 20.54 13.13 8.75
N LYS A 300 20.47 14.47 8.71
CA LYS A 300 21.06 15.31 9.75
C LYS A 300 20.39 15.08 11.10
N LYS A 301 19.05 14.96 11.17
CA LYS A 301 18.36 14.61 12.41
C LYS A 301 18.75 13.21 12.89
N GLU A 302 18.81 12.22 12.01
CA GLU A 302 19.21 10.85 12.34
C GLU A 302 20.68 10.76 12.74
N ALA A 303 21.57 11.54 12.11
CA ALA A 303 22.97 11.66 12.43
C ALA A 303 23.21 12.48 13.70
N ASP A 304 22.45 13.55 13.94
CA ASP A 304 22.47 14.33 15.18
C ASP A 304 21.90 13.49 16.32
N THR A 305 20.84 12.71 16.10
CA THR A 305 20.34 11.69 17.05
C THR A 305 21.39 10.62 17.28
N ALA A 306 22.01 10.07 16.23
CA ALA A 306 23.06 9.06 16.34
C ALA A 306 24.34 9.60 17.00
N ASN A 307 24.68 10.87 16.78
CA ASN A 307 25.84 11.55 17.36
C ASN A 307 25.55 12.00 18.79
N ILE A 308 24.31 12.39 19.11
CA ILE A 308 23.80 12.50 20.48
C ILE A 308 23.85 11.13 21.16
N ASP A 309 23.50 10.03 20.48
CA ASP A 309 23.57 8.67 21.02
C ASP A 309 25.01 8.16 21.14
N ARG A 310 25.93 8.63 20.29
CA ARG A 310 27.37 8.38 20.34
C ARG A 310 28.05 9.17 21.47
N LEU A 311 27.70 10.46 21.62
CA LEU A 311 28.12 11.32 22.74
C LEU A 311 27.50 10.85 24.07
N LYS A 312 26.25 10.35 24.08
CA LYS A 312 25.67 9.63 25.23
C LYS A 312 26.38 8.29 25.49
N LYS A 313 26.93 7.62 24.47
CA LYS A 313 27.77 6.41 24.62
C LYS A 313 29.16 6.72 25.20
N GLU A 314 29.76 7.85 24.85
CA GLU A 314 31.07 8.27 25.39
C GLU A 314 30.96 8.96 26.76
N TYR A 315 29.85 9.65 27.03
CA TYR A 315 29.47 10.15 28.36
C TYR A 315 28.45 9.24 29.05
N LYS A 316 28.54 7.93 28.85
CA LYS A 316 27.68 6.98 29.55
C LYS A 316 28.13 6.87 31.01
N ARG A 317 27.47 7.65 31.88
CA ARG A 317 27.16 7.15 33.22
C ARG A 317 26.45 5.80 33.06
N PRO A 318 26.63 4.83 33.98
CA PRO A 318 26.32 3.41 33.74
C PRO A 318 24.83 3.00 33.56
N GLY A 319 23.94 3.84 33.01
CA GLY A 319 22.48 3.62 33.04
C GLY A 319 21.72 3.48 31.71
N GLN A 320 22.16 4.06 30.58
CA GLN A 320 21.28 4.26 29.40
C GLN A 320 21.40 3.21 28.26
N ALA A 321 21.78 1.97 28.54
CA ALA A 321 21.56 0.86 27.58
C ALA A 321 20.23 0.13 27.83
N LYS A 322 19.47 0.55 28.85
CA LYS A 322 18.25 -0.13 29.32
C LYS A 322 16.96 0.40 28.66
N GLU A 323 16.88 1.68 28.31
CA GLU A 323 15.60 2.34 27.99
C GLU A 323 14.92 1.94 26.66
N GLU A 324 15.64 1.51 25.62
CA GLU A 324 15.00 0.98 24.40
C GLU A 324 14.64 -0.51 24.51
N ALA A 325 15.33 -1.25 25.38
CA ALA A 325 15.00 -2.63 25.73
C ALA A 325 13.86 -2.72 26.77
N ASP A 326 13.43 -1.59 27.35
CA ASP A 326 12.42 -1.51 28.41
C ASP A 326 10.99 -1.21 27.91
N LYS A 327 10.77 -1.02 26.59
CA LYS A 327 9.41 -0.83 26.04
C LYS A 327 8.67 -2.16 25.98
N VAL A 328 7.37 -2.11 26.28
CA VAL A 328 6.44 -3.24 26.19
C VAL A 328 5.90 -3.33 24.76
N SER A 329 6.45 -4.26 23.98
CA SER A 329 5.93 -4.69 22.68
C SER A 329 4.66 -5.52 22.85
N ILE A 330 3.66 -5.19 22.03
CA ILE A 330 2.32 -5.78 21.99
C ILE A 330 2.10 -6.29 20.57
N LEU A 331 1.97 -7.61 20.42
CA LEU A 331 1.62 -8.26 19.16
C LEU A 331 0.10 -8.50 19.10
N PHE A 332 -0.54 -8.01 18.04
CA PHE A 332 -1.96 -8.24 17.77
C PHE A 332 -2.12 -9.26 16.64
N LEU A 333 -2.81 -10.36 16.94
CA LEU A 333 -3.12 -11.46 16.02
C LEU A 333 -4.63 -11.52 15.80
N ALA A 334 -5.06 -11.48 14.55
CA ALA A 334 -6.47 -11.60 14.18
C ALA A 334 -6.68 -12.71 13.15
N ALA A 335 -7.69 -13.55 13.38
CA ALA A 335 -8.12 -14.57 12.42
C ALA A 335 -9.56 -14.28 11.97
N ASP A 336 -9.79 -14.21 10.65
CA ASP A 336 -11.10 -13.89 10.05
C ASP A 336 -11.46 -14.93 8.97
N PRO A 337 -11.57 -16.23 9.34
CA PRO A 337 -11.83 -17.28 8.36
C PRO A 337 -13.16 -17.05 7.64
N THR A 338 -13.14 -17.25 6.32
CA THR A 338 -14.24 -16.89 5.39
C THR A 338 -15.54 -17.67 5.62
N ASP A 339 -15.47 -18.78 6.36
CA ASP A 339 -16.60 -19.64 6.72
C ASP A 339 -17.13 -19.41 8.15
N ALA A 340 -16.59 -18.43 8.88
CA ALA A 340 -17.08 -18.02 10.19
C ALA A 340 -17.90 -16.72 10.13
N SER A 341 -18.61 -16.42 11.21
CA SER A 341 -19.34 -15.14 11.35
C SER A 341 -18.36 -13.97 11.46
N ARG A 342 -18.60 -12.90 10.73
CA ARG A 342 -17.71 -11.73 10.71
C ARG A 342 -17.62 -11.06 12.09
N LEU A 343 -16.39 -10.75 12.52
CA LEU A 343 -16.08 -9.96 13.73
C LEU A 343 -15.55 -8.57 13.36
N ARG A 344 -15.64 -7.59 14.27
CA ARG A 344 -15.11 -6.23 14.05
C ARG A 344 -13.63 -6.12 14.45
N LEU A 345 -12.80 -7.05 13.99
CA LEU A 345 -11.37 -7.15 14.36
C LEU A 345 -10.56 -5.87 14.06
N GLY A 346 -10.85 -5.24 12.92
CA GLY A 346 -10.19 -3.97 12.54
C GLY A 346 -10.60 -2.79 13.41
N GLU A 347 -11.82 -2.79 13.95
CA GLU A 347 -12.28 -1.78 14.91
C GLU A 347 -11.58 -1.98 16.25
N GLU A 348 -11.49 -3.22 16.73
CA GLU A 348 -10.77 -3.54 17.95
C GLU A 348 -9.32 -3.05 17.92
N PHE A 349 -8.57 -3.39 16.87
CA PHE A 349 -7.19 -2.93 16.71
C PHE A 349 -7.10 -1.40 16.66
N ARG A 350 -8.00 -0.74 15.92
CA ARG A 350 -8.03 0.73 15.80
C ARG A 350 -8.23 1.38 17.16
N GLU A 351 -9.17 0.88 17.96
CA GLU A 351 -9.47 1.40 19.29
C GLU A 351 -8.29 1.22 20.26
N ILE A 352 -7.68 0.02 20.28
CA ILE A 352 -6.47 -0.24 21.10
C ILE A 352 -5.36 0.75 20.74
N LYS A 353 -5.09 0.91 19.43
CA LYS A 353 -4.06 1.83 18.93
C LYS A 353 -4.33 3.27 19.34
N GLU A 354 -5.59 3.70 19.31
CA GLU A 354 -5.97 5.04 19.73
C GLU A 354 -5.78 5.25 21.23
N LYS A 355 -6.22 4.31 22.08
CA LYS A 355 -6.08 4.45 23.54
C LYS A 355 -4.61 4.46 23.96
N LEU A 356 -3.77 3.62 23.35
CA LEU A 356 -2.33 3.62 23.64
C LEU A 356 -1.65 4.92 23.20
N LYS A 357 -2.07 5.53 22.08
CA LYS A 357 -1.55 6.85 21.65
C LYS A 357 -1.92 7.98 22.59
N LEU A 358 -3.14 7.94 23.14
CA LEU A 358 -3.65 8.95 24.08
C LEU A 358 -3.15 8.72 25.52
N ALA A 359 -2.55 7.56 25.79
CA ALA A 359 -2.16 7.17 27.13
C ALA A 359 -1.01 8.01 27.72
N ARG A 360 -1.01 8.11 29.05
CA ARG A 360 0.03 8.85 29.80
C ARG A 360 1.43 8.26 29.58
N LEU A 361 1.55 6.92 29.57
CA LEU A 361 2.80 6.21 29.35
C LEU A 361 2.93 5.69 27.91
N ARG A 362 2.34 6.39 26.93
CA ARG A 362 2.36 5.98 25.50
C ARG A 362 3.76 5.60 24.99
N ASP A 363 4.80 6.27 25.49
CA ASP A 363 6.17 6.09 25.01
C ASP A 363 6.80 4.76 25.51
N ASN A 364 6.17 4.09 26.48
CA ASN A 364 6.58 2.78 27.01
C ASN A 364 5.98 1.59 26.25
N PHE A 365 5.05 1.82 25.31
CA PHE A 365 4.37 0.75 24.59
C PHE A 365 4.66 0.83 23.10
N MET A 366 4.83 -0.34 22.48
CA MET A 366 4.95 -0.49 21.04
C MET A 366 3.87 -1.47 20.59
N LEU A 367 2.84 -0.97 19.90
CA LEU A 367 1.85 -1.83 19.26
C LEU A 367 2.34 -2.16 17.86
N GLU A 368 2.67 -3.43 17.64
CA GLU A 368 3.15 -3.94 16.35
C GLU A 368 2.08 -3.78 15.26
N LEU A 369 2.50 -3.89 13.99
CA LEU A 369 1.54 -4.01 12.90
C LEU A 369 0.70 -5.29 13.12
N PRO A 370 -0.63 -5.21 12.95
CA PRO A 370 -1.49 -6.35 13.23
C PRO A 370 -1.24 -7.43 12.18
N GLN A 371 -1.07 -8.66 12.64
CA GLN A 371 -1.10 -9.81 11.75
C GLN A 371 -2.58 -10.18 11.58
N LEU A 372 -3.08 -10.03 10.36
CA LEU A 372 -4.45 -10.34 9.98
C LEU A 372 -4.48 -11.68 9.24
N SER A 373 -5.63 -12.34 9.25
CA SER A 373 -5.83 -13.64 8.61
C SER A 373 -4.77 -14.67 9.01
N VAL A 374 -4.47 -14.71 10.32
CA VAL A 374 -3.36 -15.49 10.86
C VAL A 374 -3.61 -16.99 10.67
N ARG A 375 -2.63 -17.67 10.07
CA ARG A 375 -2.53 -19.13 10.00
C ARG A 375 -1.59 -19.65 11.09
N PRO A 376 -1.62 -20.95 11.45
CA PRO A 376 -0.76 -21.51 12.50
C PRO A 376 0.73 -21.19 12.34
N SER A 377 1.26 -21.24 11.12
CA SER A 377 2.67 -20.92 10.82
C SER A 377 3.02 -19.46 11.10
N ASP A 378 2.06 -18.55 10.88
CA ASP A 378 2.27 -17.12 11.00
C ASP A 378 2.38 -16.70 12.48
N ILE A 379 1.74 -17.44 13.40
CA ILE A 379 1.84 -17.22 14.85
C ILE A 379 3.29 -17.37 15.32
N SER A 380 3.93 -18.47 14.92
CA SER A 380 5.29 -18.79 15.35
C SER A 380 6.28 -17.76 14.81
N GLN A 381 6.14 -17.41 13.53
CA GLN A 381 6.99 -16.41 12.88
C GLN A 381 6.81 -15.02 13.52
N ALA A 382 5.57 -14.60 13.77
CA ALA A 382 5.29 -13.31 14.41
C ALA A 382 5.85 -13.20 15.83
N LEU A 383 5.82 -14.29 16.62
CA LEU A 383 6.42 -14.33 17.96
C LEU A 383 7.96 -14.24 17.93
N LEU A 384 8.59 -14.82 16.91
CA LEU A 384 10.05 -14.76 16.70
C LEU A 384 10.49 -13.35 16.27
N ASP A 385 9.77 -12.74 15.33
CA ASP A 385 10.14 -11.46 14.73
C ASP A 385 9.88 -10.28 15.67
N ALA A 386 8.67 -10.21 16.24
CA ALA A 386 8.25 -9.06 17.04
C ALA A 386 8.77 -9.12 18.49
N ARG A 387 9.19 -10.29 18.95
CA ARG A 387 9.60 -10.56 20.34
C ARG A 387 8.68 -9.94 21.42
N PRO A 388 7.34 -10.12 21.35
CA PRO A 388 6.41 -9.34 22.16
C PRO A 388 6.40 -9.74 23.64
N GLN A 389 6.15 -8.78 24.54
CA GLN A 389 5.82 -9.07 25.94
C GLN A 389 4.32 -9.30 26.16
N ILE A 390 3.47 -8.80 25.27
CA ILE A 390 2.01 -9.00 25.33
C ILE A 390 1.54 -9.52 23.97
N VAL A 391 0.74 -10.59 23.97
CA VAL A 391 0.06 -11.09 22.77
C VAL A 391 -1.44 -10.92 22.95
N HIS A 392 -2.07 -10.29 21.98
CA HIS A 392 -3.52 -10.14 21.91
C HIS A 392 -4.03 -10.93 20.71
N PHE A 393 -4.83 -11.96 20.96
CA PHE A 393 -5.55 -12.69 19.94
C PHE A 393 -7.01 -12.25 19.91
N SER A 394 -7.51 -11.93 18.72
CA SER A 394 -8.92 -11.66 18.48
C SER A 394 -9.44 -12.56 17.35
N GLY A 395 -10.51 -13.28 17.61
CA GLY A 395 -11.04 -14.25 16.66
C GLY A 395 -12.08 -15.17 17.26
N HIS A 396 -12.35 -16.28 16.57
CA HIS A 396 -13.31 -17.27 17.02
C HIS A 396 -12.69 -18.29 17.96
N GLY A 397 -13.52 -18.81 18.86
CA GLY A 397 -13.18 -19.91 19.74
C GLY A 397 -14.32 -20.93 19.77
N THR A 398 -13.97 -22.17 20.05
CA THR A 398 -14.90 -23.30 20.08
C THR A 398 -15.22 -23.68 21.54
N PRO A 399 -16.35 -24.37 21.81
CA PRO A 399 -16.68 -24.83 23.16
C PRO A 399 -15.64 -25.79 23.79
N THR A 400 -14.79 -26.43 22.99
CA THR A 400 -13.69 -27.28 23.48
C THR A 400 -12.48 -26.45 23.95
N GLY A 401 -12.49 -25.14 23.71
CA GLY A 401 -11.39 -24.25 24.01
C GLY A 401 -10.44 -24.03 22.84
N ALA A 402 -10.61 -24.70 21.70
CA ALA A 402 -9.76 -24.47 20.53
C ALA A 402 -10.00 -23.07 19.96
N LEU A 403 -8.93 -22.41 19.52
CA LEU A 403 -8.99 -21.12 18.83
C LEU A 403 -8.96 -21.33 17.32
N CYS A 404 -9.79 -20.59 16.59
CA CYS A 404 -9.93 -20.72 15.15
C CYS A 404 -8.98 -19.79 14.40
N PHE A 405 -8.14 -20.36 13.54
CA PHE A 405 -7.23 -19.67 12.64
C PHE A 405 -7.62 -19.94 11.17
N GLU A 406 -6.84 -19.41 10.23
CA GLU A 406 -7.04 -19.70 8.79
C GLU A 406 -6.15 -20.85 8.31
N ASP A 407 -6.65 -21.63 7.36
CA ASP A 407 -5.83 -22.51 6.52
C ASP A 407 -5.44 -21.82 5.20
N LEU A 408 -4.76 -22.56 4.30
CA LEU A 408 -4.35 -22.04 2.99
C LEU A 408 -5.51 -21.68 2.06
N ALA A 409 -6.72 -22.14 2.35
CA ALA A 409 -7.94 -21.84 1.60
C ALA A 409 -8.76 -20.72 2.27
N GLY A 410 -8.26 -20.11 3.36
CA GLY A 410 -8.98 -19.09 4.13
C GLY A 410 -10.17 -19.66 4.91
N LYS A 411 -10.16 -20.96 5.23
CA LYS A 411 -11.18 -21.65 6.03
C LYS A 411 -10.75 -21.84 7.47
N THR A 412 -11.73 -22.12 8.32
CA THR A 412 -11.53 -22.29 9.76
C THR A 412 -10.62 -23.49 10.05
N HIS A 413 -9.49 -23.22 10.69
CA HIS A 413 -8.55 -24.21 11.21
C HIS A 413 -8.47 -24.09 12.74
N PRO A 414 -9.12 -24.98 13.50
CA PRO A 414 -9.03 -24.95 14.96
C PRO A 414 -7.66 -25.45 15.44
N ILE A 415 -7.04 -24.71 16.36
CA ILE A 415 -5.86 -25.15 17.10
C ILE A 415 -6.27 -25.49 18.53
N GLU A 416 -5.97 -26.73 18.93
CA GLU A 416 -6.32 -27.25 20.26
C GLU A 416 -5.47 -26.63 21.39
N PRO A 417 -6.01 -26.60 22.62
CA PRO A 417 -5.36 -26.03 23.80
C PRO A 417 -3.89 -26.41 24.00
N ASP A 418 -3.58 -27.70 23.89
CA ASP A 418 -2.25 -28.23 24.14
C ASP A 418 -1.22 -27.78 23.09
N ALA A 419 -1.63 -27.61 21.84
CA ALA A 419 -0.73 -27.20 20.76
C ALA A 419 -0.28 -25.74 20.90
N LEU A 420 -1.22 -24.83 21.18
CA LEU A 420 -0.87 -23.43 21.46
C LEU A 420 -0.11 -23.27 22.77
N ALA A 421 -0.43 -24.05 23.81
CA ALA A 421 0.33 -24.04 25.06
C ALA A 421 1.79 -24.45 24.83
N ALA A 422 2.04 -25.51 24.07
CA ALA A 422 3.39 -25.95 23.70
C ALA A 422 4.16 -24.90 22.91
N LEU A 423 3.48 -24.12 22.06
CA LEU A 423 4.08 -22.97 21.38
C LEU A 423 4.48 -21.89 22.39
N PHE A 424 3.56 -21.44 23.24
CA PHE A 424 3.83 -20.39 24.23
C PHE A 424 4.86 -20.80 25.29
N GLU A 425 5.02 -22.09 25.59
CA GLU A 425 6.11 -22.61 26.42
C GLU A 425 7.48 -22.18 25.90
N GLN A 426 7.69 -22.22 24.57
CA GLN A 426 8.94 -21.80 23.92
C GLN A 426 9.23 -20.30 24.10
N PHE A 427 8.22 -19.50 24.46
CA PHE A 427 8.30 -18.05 24.64
C PHE A 427 8.06 -17.60 26.09
N SER A 428 8.07 -18.51 27.05
CA SER A 428 7.82 -18.23 28.48
C SER A 428 8.79 -17.22 29.11
N GLY A 429 10.02 -17.08 28.58
CA GLY A 429 10.99 -16.06 28.99
C GLY A 429 10.77 -14.68 28.36
N GLN A 430 9.80 -14.54 27.45
CA GLN A 430 9.57 -13.34 26.64
C GLN A 430 8.16 -12.78 26.83
N VAL A 431 7.13 -13.62 26.65
CA VAL A 431 5.72 -13.22 26.76
C VAL A 431 5.29 -13.24 28.22
N ASN A 432 4.80 -12.12 28.72
CA ASN A 432 4.33 -11.98 30.10
C ASN A 432 2.81 -11.96 30.23
N CYS A 433 2.11 -11.60 29.15
CA CYS A 433 0.65 -11.52 29.13
C CYS A 433 0.09 -12.02 27.80
N VAL A 434 -0.95 -12.84 27.85
CA VAL A 434 -1.72 -13.27 26.66
C VAL A 434 -3.19 -12.92 26.88
N ILE A 435 -3.82 -12.27 25.90
CA ILE A 435 -5.25 -11.93 25.92
C ILE A 435 -5.90 -12.69 24.78
N LEU A 436 -6.90 -13.51 25.10
CA LEU A 436 -7.65 -14.33 24.15
C LEU A 436 -9.09 -13.82 24.07
N ASN A 437 -9.32 -12.85 23.18
CA ASN A 437 -10.64 -12.33 22.84
C ASN A 437 -11.33 -13.28 21.86
N ALA A 438 -11.73 -14.44 22.37
CA ALA A 438 -12.44 -15.48 21.65
C ALA A 438 -13.38 -16.23 22.59
N CYS A 439 -14.53 -16.68 22.09
CA CYS A 439 -15.52 -17.42 22.87
C CYS A 439 -14.92 -18.68 23.52
N TYR A 440 -15.26 -18.94 24.78
CA TYR A 440 -14.83 -20.14 25.53
C TYR A 440 -13.30 -20.32 25.65
N ALA A 441 -12.51 -19.26 25.42
CA ALA A 441 -11.05 -19.30 25.49
C ALA A 441 -10.46 -19.51 26.91
N GLU A 442 -11.27 -19.63 27.97
CA GLU A 442 -10.77 -19.95 29.32
C GLU A 442 -10.00 -21.29 29.35
N ILE A 443 -10.45 -22.30 28.60
CA ILE A 443 -9.76 -23.61 28.54
C ILE A 443 -8.36 -23.44 27.94
N GLN A 444 -8.26 -22.73 26.82
CA GLN A 444 -6.98 -22.36 26.20
C GLN A 444 -6.11 -21.52 27.15
N ALA A 445 -6.72 -20.56 27.85
CA ALA A 445 -6.03 -19.69 28.78
C ALA A 445 -5.41 -20.47 29.94
N LYS A 446 -6.12 -21.48 30.49
CA LYS A 446 -5.58 -22.39 31.51
C LYS A 446 -4.40 -23.20 30.99
N ALA A 447 -4.43 -23.64 29.73
CA ALA A 447 -3.34 -24.38 29.12
C ALA A 447 -2.07 -23.51 28.95
N ILE A 448 -2.23 -22.28 28.44
CA ILE A 448 -1.12 -21.32 28.26
C ILE A 448 -0.58 -20.83 29.60
N ALA A 449 -1.45 -20.65 30.61
CA ALA A 449 -1.06 -20.14 31.92
C ALA A 449 -0.05 -21.05 32.63
N LYS A 450 0.03 -22.35 32.32
CA LYS A 450 1.12 -23.22 32.82
C LYS A 450 2.52 -22.64 32.56
N HIS A 451 2.66 -21.82 31.51
CA HIS A 451 3.95 -21.28 31.06
C HIS A 451 4.00 -19.74 31.09
N ILE A 452 2.87 -19.05 30.95
CA ILE A 452 2.80 -17.58 30.86
C ILE A 452 2.16 -16.97 32.10
N LYS A 453 2.81 -15.94 32.65
CA LYS A 453 2.47 -15.31 33.94
C LYS A 453 1.01 -14.85 34.06
N TYR A 454 0.47 -14.20 33.04
CA TYR A 454 -0.89 -13.69 33.00
C TYR A 454 -1.57 -14.12 31.71
N VAL A 455 -2.71 -14.80 31.80
CA VAL A 455 -3.51 -15.14 30.62
C VAL A 455 -4.96 -14.77 30.87
N ILE A 456 -5.54 -14.01 29.95
CA ILE A 456 -6.93 -13.59 30.00
C ILE A 456 -7.69 -14.36 28.92
N GLY A 457 -8.74 -15.08 29.31
CA GLY A 457 -9.62 -15.79 28.38
C GLY A 457 -11.08 -15.52 28.70
N MET A 458 -11.96 -15.94 27.80
CA MET A 458 -13.42 -15.80 27.99
C MET A 458 -14.00 -17.13 28.49
N ASN A 459 -14.65 -17.13 29.66
CA ASN A 459 -15.24 -18.34 30.25
C ASN A 459 -16.51 -18.83 29.55
N GLN A 460 -17.08 -18.01 28.68
CA GLN A 460 -18.28 -18.32 27.91
C GLN A 460 -18.27 -17.55 26.59
N ALA A 461 -19.34 -17.65 25.81
CA ALA A 461 -19.53 -16.82 24.62
C ALA A 461 -19.58 -15.33 25.00
N ILE A 462 -18.85 -14.50 24.25
CA ILE A 462 -18.81 -13.04 24.44
C ILE A 462 -19.29 -12.36 23.15
N GLY A 463 -20.05 -11.27 23.29
CA GLY A 463 -20.42 -10.44 22.15
C GLY A 463 -19.23 -9.57 21.70
N ASP A 464 -19.15 -9.34 20.40
CA ASP A 464 -18.10 -8.52 19.75
C ASP A 464 -17.93 -7.13 20.42
N GLU A 465 -19.04 -6.47 20.79
CA GLU A 465 -18.99 -5.18 21.50
C GLU A 465 -18.39 -5.27 22.90
N ALA A 466 -18.67 -6.37 23.62
CA ALA A 466 -18.11 -6.59 24.95
C ALA A 466 -16.61 -6.89 24.86
N ALA A 467 -16.17 -7.65 23.85
CA ALA A 467 -14.74 -7.93 23.63
C ALA A 467 -13.95 -6.65 23.31
N ILE A 468 -14.48 -5.80 22.41
CA ILE A 468 -13.88 -4.51 22.07
C ILE A 468 -13.86 -3.57 23.30
N ALA A 469 -14.98 -3.46 24.02
CA ALA A 469 -15.04 -2.63 25.22
C ALA A 469 -14.05 -3.09 26.30
N PHE A 470 -13.88 -4.41 26.47
CA PHE A 470 -12.86 -4.98 27.34
C PHE A 470 -11.45 -4.56 26.92
N ALA A 471 -11.10 -4.75 25.65
CA ALA A 471 -9.78 -4.40 25.12
C ALA A 471 -9.47 -2.90 25.30
N ILE A 472 -10.44 -2.03 25.03
CA ILE A 472 -10.34 -0.58 25.25
C ILE A 472 -9.98 -0.29 26.72
N GLY A 473 -10.76 -0.82 27.66
CA GLY A 473 -10.55 -0.58 29.09
C GLY A 473 -9.20 -1.10 29.57
N PHE A 474 -8.82 -2.29 29.10
CA PHE A 474 -7.55 -2.93 29.43
C PHE A 474 -6.36 -2.07 29.01
N TYR A 475 -6.27 -1.71 27.72
CA TYR A 475 -5.11 -0.96 27.22
C TYR A 475 -5.11 0.50 27.66
N GLN A 476 -6.27 1.10 27.90
CA GLN A 476 -6.36 2.43 28.51
C GLN A 476 -5.77 2.45 29.93
N ALA A 477 -6.12 1.45 30.75
CA ALA A 477 -5.59 1.34 32.10
C ALA A 477 -4.09 0.99 32.12
N LEU A 478 -3.67 0.06 31.26
CA LEU A 478 -2.27 -0.32 31.10
C LEU A 478 -1.41 0.87 30.66
N GLY A 479 -1.85 1.59 29.62
CA GLY A 479 -1.22 2.84 29.18
C GLY A 479 -1.27 3.97 30.23
N GLY A 480 -2.24 3.91 31.15
CA GLY A 480 -2.32 4.77 32.32
C GLY A 480 -1.26 4.48 33.40
N GLY A 481 -0.51 3.38 33.27
CA GLY A 481 0.50 2.92 34.24
C GLY A 481 -0.05 2.00 35.32
N ARG A 482 -1.18 1.34 35.07
CA ARG A 482 -1.70 0.28 35.93
C ARG A 482 -1.04 -1.06 35.59
N ASN A 483 -0.97 -1.96 36.56
CA ASN A 483 -0.49 -3.32 36.33
C ASN A 483 -1.53 -4.18 35.58
N ILE A 484 -1.17 -5.39 35.15
CA ILE A 484 -2.04 -6.28 34.36
C ILE A 484 -3.35 -6.62 35.09
N GLU A 485 -3.30 -6.84 36.41
CA GLU A 485 -4.49 -7.17 37.20
C GLU A 485 -5.48 -6.01 37.28
N ASP A 486 -4.96 -4.80 37.50
CA ASP A 486 -5.75 -3.57 37.47
C ASP A 486 -6.31 -3.33 36.06
N ALA A 487 -5.49 -3.52 35.02
CA ALA A 487 -5.91 -3.35 33.64
C ALA A 487 -7.04 -4.32 33.27
N TYR A 488 -6.95 -5.57 33.70
CA TYR A 488 -8.03 -6.57 33.58
C TYR A 488 -9.32 -6.10 34.26
N ARG A 489 -9.23 -5.63 35.53
CA ARG A 489 -10.39 -5.11 36.25
C ARG A 489 -11.02 -3.91 35.53
N PHE A 490 -10.19 -3.01 35.00
CA PHE A 490 -10.66 -1.87 34.21
C PHE A 490 -11.34 -2.29 32.91
N GLY A 491 -10.84 -3.31 32.21
CA GLY A 491 -11.52 -3.88 31.04
C GLY A 491 -12.92 -4.39 31.39
N CYS A 492 -13.08 -5.11 32.50
CA CYS A 492 -14.37 -5.59 32.98
C CYS A 492 -15.32 -4.43 33.32
N VAL A 493 -14.81 -3.41 34.03
CA VAL A 493 -15.58 -2.19 34.34
C VAL A 493 -15.98 -1.44 33.08
N GLN A 494 -15.13 -1.40 32.05
CA GLN A 494 -15.43 -0.72 30.79
C GLN A 494 -16.62 -1.36 30.07
N ILE A 495 -16.75 -2.69 30.07
CA ILE A 495 -17.95 -3.39 29.58
C ILE A 495 -19.19 -2.91 30.36
N GLN A 496 -19.09 -2.86 31.69
CA GLN A 496 -20.19 -2.46 32.56
C GLN A 496 -20.60 -0.99 32.38
N LEU A 497 -19.65 -0.08 32.16
CA LEU A 497 -19.90 1.34 31.92
C LEU A 497 -20.68 1.60 30.63
N HIS A 498 -20.52 0.73 29.62
CA HIS A 498 -21.29 0.80 28.38
C HIS A 498 -22.66 0.13 28.49
N GLY A 499 -23.01 -0.43 29.66
CA GLY A 499 -24.26 -1.16 29.85
C GLY A 499 -24.32 -2.49 29.08
N ILE A 500 -23.17 -3.02 28.65
CA ILE A 500 -23.09 -4.25 27.85
C ILE A 500 -23.11 -5.47 28.80
N PRO A 501 -23.92 -6.51 28.54
CA PRO A 501 -23.85 -7.75 29.31
C PRO A 501 -22.51 -8.48 29.08
N GLY A 502 -22.04 -9.25 30.07
CA GLY A 502 -20.81 -10.05 29.93
C GLY A 502 -19.55 -9.47 30.58
N HIS A 503 -19.67 -8.47 31.47
CA HIS A 503 -18.53 -7.93 32.23
C HIS A 503 -17.82 -8.95 33.16
N LEU A 504 -18.44 -10.12 33.41
CA LEU A 504 -17.86 -11.25 34.14
C LEU A 504 -17.32 -12.37 33.22
N THR A 505 -17.37 -12.16 31.91
CA THR A 505 -16.94 -13.15 30.91
C THR A 505 -15.42 -13.22 30.77
N PRO A 506 -14.68 -12.10 30.71
CA PRO A 506 -13.23 -12.13 30.80
C PRO A 506 -12.81 -12.67 32.16
N VAL A 507 -11.88 -13.61 32.18
CA VAL A 507 -11.27 -14.17 33.40
C VAL A 507 -9.75 -14.10 33.30
N LEU A 508 -9.11 -13.59 34.35
CA LEU A 508 -7.65 -13.58 34.47
C LEU A 508 -7.18 -14.86 35.18
N ILE A 509 -6.28 -15.57 34.53
CA ILE A 509 -5.63 -16.79 35.04
C ILE A 509 -4.14 -16.48 35.24
N TYR A 510 -3.63 -16.94 36.38
CA TYR A 510 -2.23 -16.78 36.76
C TYR A 510 -1.43 -18.02 36.41
N GLN A 511 -0.13 -17.84 36.22
CA GLN A 511 0.77 -18.97 36.08
C GLN A 511 0.78 -19.86 37.33
N GLY A 512 0.64 -21.17 37.10
CA GLY A 512 0.52 -22.19 38.14
C GLY A 512 1.27 -23.46 37.78
#